data_AF-A0A392T256-F1
#
_entry.id   AF-A0A392T256-F1
#
_cell.length_a   1.000
_cell.length_b   1.000
_cell.length_c   1.000
_cell.angle_alpha   90.00
_cell.angle_beta   90.00
_cell.angle_gamma   90.00
#
_symmetry.space_group_name_H-M   'P 1'
#
loop_
_entity.id
_entity.type
_entity.pdbx_description
1 polymer ?
#
loop_
_entity_poly.entity_id
_entity_poly.type
_entity_poly.pdbx_seq_one_letter_code
_entity_poly.pdbx_strand_id
1 'polypeptide(L)'
;MASGSDRDDVVSSQALMEKNPTTKSQQIFTFTATLTPAPALPTLPFDLVSEILCRLPVKLLLQLRCLCKSLNSLISDPKFAKKHLRLS
;
A
#
# COMPACT_ATOMS: atom_id res chain seq x y z
N MET A 1 -30.89 8.63 -55.54
CA MET A 1 -30.63 9.92 -54.87
C MET A 1 -31.65 10.09 -53.77
N ALA A 2 -31.19 10.30 -52.52
CA ALA A 2 -31.87 10.90 -51.36
C ALA A 2 -33.22 10.27 -50.92
N SER A 3 -33.55 10.01 -49.66
CA SER A 3 -33.05 10.53 -48.39
C SER A 3 -33.32 9.46 -47.32
N GLY A 4 -32.32 9.19 -46.49
CA GLY A 4 -32.56 8.70 -45.14
C GLY A 4 -32.72 9.90 -44.21
N SER A 5 -33.75 9.87 -43.37
CA SER A 5 -33.80 10.55 -42.08
C SER A 5 -35.16 10.22 -41.47
N ASP A 6 -35.19 9.24 -40.57
CA ASP A 6 -36.22 9.17 -39.55
C ASP A 6 -35.52 9.11 -38.20
N ARG A 7 -36.00 9.98 -37.31
CA ARG A 7 -35.35 10.46 -36.11
C ARG A 7 -36.20 10.03 -34.95
N ASP A 8 -35.70 9.10 -34.15
CA ASP A 8 -36.17 8.74 -32.81
C ASP A 8 -34.94 8.10 -32.12
N ASP A 9 -34.59 8.25 -30.86
CA ASP A 9 -35.14 8.96 -29.73
C ASP A 9 -34.05 8.96 -28.64
N VAL A 10 -34.01 10.02 -27.81
CA VAL A 10 -33.57 9.99 -26.41
C VAL A 10 -32.22 9.30 -26.11
N VAL A 11 -31.13 10.07 -26.23
CA VAL A 11 -29.99 9.90 -25.31
C VAL A 11 -30.41 10.52 -23.97
N SER A 12 -31.10 9.71 -23.16
CA SER A 12 -31.28 10.00 -21.75
C SER A 12 -30.04 9.57 -21.00
N SER A 13 -29.40 10.59 -20.44
CA SER A 13 -28.34 10.57 -19.46
C SER A 13 -28.46 9.44 -18.43
N GLN A 14 -27.37 8.69 -18.26
CA GLN A 14 -26.96 8.23 -16.94
C GLN A 14 -25.49 8.57 -16.72
N ALA A 15 -25.27 9.67 -16.01
CA ALA A 15 -24.07 9.86 -15.22
C ALA A 15 -24.30 9.19 -13.86
N LEU A 16 -23.46 8.23 -13.47
CA LEU A 16 -23.10 8.00 -12.07
C LEU A 16 -21.92 7.03 -11.93
N MET A 17 -20.80 7.60 -11.50
CA MET A 17 -19.71 7.00 -10.72
C MET A 17 -19.17 5.63 -11.17
N GLU A 18 -18.17 5.62 -12.06
CA GLU A 18 -17.22 4.51 -12.04
C GLU A 18 -16.21 4.73 -10.90
N LYS A 19 -16.48 3.99 -9.83
CA LYS A 19 -15.71 3.80 -8.61
C LYS A 19 -14.24 3.45 -8.92
N ASN A 20 -13.36 4.42 -8.66
CA ASN A 20 -11.95 4.28 -8.25
C ASN A 20 -11.54 2.83 -7.90
N PRO A 21 -10.65 2.18 -8.68
CA PRO A 21 -9.83 1.10 -8.17
C PRO A 21 -8.78 1.72 -7.25
N THR A 22 -9.10 1.68 -5.95
CA THR A 22 -8.33 2.22 -4.84
C THR A 22 -6.85 1.88 -4.96
N THR A 23 -6.11 2.88 -5.45
CA THR A 23 -4.66 2.99 -5.32
C THR A 23 -4.27 2.57 -3.92
N LYS A 24 -3.47 1.51 -3.85
CA LYS A 24 -2.83 0.96 -2.66
C LYS A 24 -2.42 2.12 -1.76
N SER A 25 -3.08 2.23 -0.60
CA SER A 25 -2.65 3.14 0.45
C SER A 25 -1.34 2.60 1.03
N GLN A 26 -0.25 2.84 0.32
CA GLN A 26 1.05 3.04 0.94
C GLN A 26 1.08 4.46 1.50
N GLN A 27 0.12 4.80 2.36
CA GLN A 27 0.26 5.91 3.27
C GLN A 27 1.08 5.39 4.46
N ILE A 28 2.38 5.18 4.22
CA ILE A 28 3.33 5.26 5.32
C ILE A 28 3.32 6.74 5.72
N PHE A 29 2.65 6.97 6.84
CA PHE A 29 2.35 8.25 7.47
C PHE A 29 3.50 9.27 7.32
N THR A 30 3.38 10.17 6.35
CA THR A 30 4.27 11.33 6.21
C THR A 30 3.38 12.57 6.24
N PHE A 31 3.08 13.04 7.45
CA PHE A 31 2.48 14.35 7.63
C PHE A 31 3.59 15.31 8.07
N THR A 32 4.36 15.80 7.11
CA THR A 32 5.31 16.89 7.34
C THR A 32 4.96 18.01 6.37
N ALA A 33 4.03 18.87 6.79
CA ALA A 33 3.97 20.24 6.29
C ALA A 33 5.13 21.00 6.95
N THR A 34 6.33 20.86 6.40
CA THR A 34 7.52 21.63 6.80
C THR A 34 7.99 22.34 5.55
N LEU A 35 7.90 23.68 5.53
CA LEU A 35 8.22 24.57 4.40
C LEU A 35 9.74 24.69 4.18
N THR A 36 10.47 23.59 4.30
CA THR A 36 11.93 23.53 4.13
C THR A 36 12.24 22.21 3.42
N PRO A 37 12.90 22.23 2.25
CA PRO A 37 13.31 20.99 1.60
C PRO A 37 14.41 20.35 2.43
N ALA A 38 14.01 19.49 3.37
CA ALA A 38 14.93 18.61 4.07
C ALA A 38 15.51 17.63 3.04
N PRO A 39 16.83 17.37 3.06
CA PRO A 39 17.41 16.36 2.19
C PRO A 39 16.70 15.03 2.44
N ALA A 40 16.24 14.40 1.36
CA ALA A 40 15.55 13.12 1.44
C ALA A 40 16.47 12.08 2.10
N LEU A 41 16.01 11.51 3.21
CA LEU A 41 16.77 10.47 3.89
C LEU A 41 16.77 9.19 3.04
N PRO A 42 17.90 8.47 2.97
CA PRO A 42 17.93 7.19 2.28
C PRO A 42 16.95 6.22 2.94
N THR A 43 16.06 5.65 2.15
CA THR A 43 15.05 4.69 2.62
C THR A 43 15.56 3.26 2.41
N LEU A 44 15.39 2.42 3.44
CA LEU A 44 15.73 1.01 3.35
C LEU A 44 14.57 0.26 2.66
N PRO A 45 14.83 -0.52 1.59
CA PRO A 45 13.82 -1.36 0.96
C PRO A 45 13.15 -2.34 1.92
N PHE A 46 11.85 -2.57 1.73
CA PHE A 46 11.05 -3.41 2.62
C PHE A 46 11.52 -4.88 2.67
N ASP A 47 12.04 -5.40 1.57
CA ASP A 47 12.56 -6.77 1.51
C ASP A 47 13.74 -6.98 2.47
N LEU A 48 14.63 -6.00 2.55
CA LEU A 48 15.77 -6.00 3.47
C LEU A 48 15.31 -5.86 4.93
N VAL A 49 14.28 -5.04 5.19
CA VAL A 49 13.66 -4.98 6.52
C VAL A 49 13.16 -6.37 6.93
N SER A 50 12.49 -7.10 6.05
CA SER A 50 12.02 -8.47 6.35
C SER A 50 13.17 -9.40 6.71
N GLU A 51 14.31 -9.29 6.03
CA GLU A 51 15.48 -10.15 6.26
C GLU A 51 16.17 -9.85 7.58
N ILE A 52 16.29 -8.57 7.92
CA ILE A 52 16.84 -8.14 9.21
C ILE A 52 15.93 -8.67 10.32
N LEU A 53 14.62 -8.43 10.23
CA LEU A 53 13.67 -8.91 11.23
C LEU A 53 13.68 -10.44 11.36
N CYS A 54 13.81 -11.19 10.26
CA CYS A 54 13.86 -12.66 10.32
C CYS A 54 15.05 -13.20 11.12
N ARG A 55 16.11 -12.42 11.35
CA ARG A 55 17.28 -12.81 12.14
C ARG A 55 17.17 -12.41 13.61
N LEU A 56 16.13 -11.67 13.99
CA LEU A 56 15.95 -11.20 15.36
C LEU A 56 15.25 -12.26 16.23
N PRO A 57 15.56 -12.36 17.53
CA PRO A 57 14.82 -13.22 18.44
C PRO A 57 13.33 -12.86 18.50
N VAL A 58 12.47 -13.87 18.68
CA VAL A 58 10.99 -13.71 18.74
C VAL A 58 10.54 -12.66 19.77
N LYS A 59 11.22 -12.57 20.92
CA LYS A 59 10.87 -11.57 21.96
C LYS A 59 11.00 -10.14 21.46
N LEU A 60 12.06 -9.86 20.70
CA LEU A 60 12.29 -8.53 20.13
C LEU A 60 11.30 -8.23 18.99
N LEU A 61 11.00 -9.24 18.17
CA LEU A 61 9.98 -9.13 17.13
C LEU A 61 8.61 -8.78 17.71
N LEU A 62 8.22 -9.41 18.82
CA LEU A 62 6.93 -9.12 19.44
C LEU A 62 6.84 -7.67 19.95
N GLN A 63 7.95 -7.12 20.45
CA GLN A 63 8.05 -5.71 20.83
C GLN A 63 8.00 -4.77 19.61
N LEU A 64 8.67 -5.12 18.51
CA LEU A 64 8.69 -4.32 17.28
C LEU A 64 7.31 -4.12 16.63
N ARG A 65 6.34 -5.00 16.92
CA ARG A 65 4.96 -4.86 16.44
C ARG A 65 4.29 -3.56 16.87
N CYS A 66 4.70 -2.93 17.97
CA CYS A 66 4.10 -1.68 18.42
C CYS A 66 4.66 -0.43 17.75
N LEU A 67 5.77 -0.53 16.99
CA LEU A 67 6.44 0.66 16.45
C LEU A 67 5.73 1.24 15.23
N CYS A 68 5.24 0.39 14.31
CA CYS A 68 4.44 0.85 13.18
C CYS A 68 3.56 -0.26 12.59
N LYS A 69 2.54 0.16 11.84
CA LYS A 69 1.58 -0.73 11.18
C LYS A 69 2.26 -1.69 10.19
N SER A 70 3.27 -1.21 9.47
CA SER A 70 4.00 -2.01 8.48
C SER A 70 4.78 -3.16 9.12
N LEU A 71 5.45 -2.91 10.26
CA LEU A 71 6.14 -3.95 11.01
C LEU A 71 5.17 -4.94 11.64
N ASN A 72 4.07 -4.47 12.22
CA ASN A 72 3.03 -5.36 12.74
C ASN A 72 2.47 -6.28 11.66
N SER A 73 2.18 -5.73 10.47
CA SER A 73 1.70 -6.50 9.32
C SER A 73 2.74 -7.52 8.85
N LEU A 74 4.02 -7.13 8.79
CA LEU A 74 5.10 -8.02 8.36
C LEU A 74 5.29 -9.19 9.33
N ILE A 75 5.33 -8.90 10.63
CA ILE A 75 5.55 -9.90 11.69
C ILE A 75 4.35 -10.84 11.84
N SER A 76 3.14 -10.36 11.51
CA SER A 76 1.92 -11.18 11.53
C SER A 76 1.73 -12.02 10.27
N ASP A 77 2.53 -11.81 9.21
CA ASP A 77 2.42 -12.57 7.96
C ASP A 77 2.93 -14.01 8.15
N PRO A 78 2.13 -15.05 7.83
CA PRO A 78 2.59 -16.44 7.88
C PRO A 78 3.82 -16.72 7.00
N LYS A 79 4.01 -15.98 5.89
CA LYS A 79 5.22 -16.11 5.06
C LYS A 79 6.46 -15.67 5.80
N PHE A 80 6.37 -14.57 6.55
CA PHE A 80 7.44 -14.09 7.42
C PHE A 80 7.73 -15.11 8.51
N ALA A 81 6.70 -15.63 9.20
CA ALA A 81 6.86 -16.64 10.23
C ALA A 81 7.59 -17.90 9.70
N LYS A 82 7.21 -18.39 8.50
CA LYS A 82 7.89 -19.51 7.84
C LYS A 82 9.35 -19.22 7.52
N LYS A 83 9.66 -17.99 7.09
CA LYS A 83 11.04 -17.55 6.80
C LYS A 83 11.86 -17.47 8.09
N HIS A 84 11.28 -16.90 9.15
CA HIS A 84 11.90 -16.76 10.46
C HIS A 84 12.24 -18.14 11.08
N LEU A 85 11.32 -19.11 11.04
CA LEU A 85 11.56 -20.48 11.54
C LEU A 85 12.68 -21.24 10.80
N ARG A 86 13.04 -20.84 9.58
CA ARG A 86 14.15 -21.45 8.82
C ARG A 86 15.49 -20.81 9.11
N LEU A 87 15.49 -19.58 9.61
CA LEU A 87 16.69 -18.76 9.78
C LEU A 87 17.08 -18.58 11.26
N SER A 88 16.18 -18.91 12.18
CA SER A 88 16.32 -18.71 13.63
C SER A 88 16.50 -20.02 14.39
#